data_AF-A0A257M329-F1
#
_entry.id   AF-A0A257M329-F1
#
_cell.length_a   1.000
_cell.length_b   1.000
_cell.length_c   1.000
_cell.angle_alpha   90.00
_cell.angle_beta   90.00
_cell.angle_gamma   90.00
#
_symmetry.space_group_name_H-M   'P 1'
#
loop_
_entity.id
_entity.type
_entity.pdbx_description
1 polymer ?
#
loop_
_entity_poly.entity_id
_entity_poly.type
_entity_poly.pdbx_seq_one_letter_code
_entity_poly.pdbx_strand_id
1 'polypeptide(L)'
;MRDEVLKCMRSPKYRPMTGSELARFLEIPSGDRSKLRAVVMALIQEGLVVEGRKSRYELRGKTGNQLTGTLRFHPKGNAWFFPTLTDD
;
A
#
# COMPACT_ATOMS: atom_id res chain seq x y z
N MET A 1 8.38 14.43 -4.80
CA MET A 1 7.69 13.20 -5.29
C MET A 1 7.38 12.18 -4.21
N ARG A 2 8.35 11.53 -3.56
CA ARG A 2 8.05 10.52 -2.51
C ARG A 2 7.18 11.08 -1.38
N ASP A 3 7.58 12.21 -0.81
CA ASP A 3 6.84 12.84 0.29
C ASP A 3 5.48 13.37 -0.15
N GLU A 4 5.34 13.79 -1.41
CA GLU A 4 4.06 14.22 -1.99
C GLU A 4 3.08 13.06 -2.10
N VAL A 5 3.55 11.87 -2.53
CA VAL A 5 2.73 10.65 -2.58
C VAL A 5 2.27 10.27 -1.17
N LEU A 6 3.17 10.24 -0.19
CA LEU A 6 2.81 9.94 1.20
C LEU A 6 1.87 10.99 1.80
N LYS A 7 2.12 12.28 1.56
CA LYS A 7 1.24 13.37 2.02
C LYS A 7 -0.16 13.24 1.42
N CYS A 8 -0.26 12.89 0.14
CA CYS A 8 -1.54 12.61 -0.53
C CYS A 8 -2.27 11.44 0.14
N MET A 9 -1.59 10.32 0.38
CA MET A 9 -2.19 9.11 0.96
C MET A 9 -2.55 9.26 2.45
N ARG A 10 -1.84 10.12 3.18
CA ARG A 10 -2.13 10.45 4.59
C ARG A 10 -3.36 11.34 4.78
N SER A 11 -3.85 11.99 3.72
CA SER A 11 -5.04 12.82 3.80
C SER A 11 -6.25 12.02 4.33
N PRO A 12 -7.07 12.58 5.24
CA PRO A 12 -8.27 11.91 5.74
C PRO A 12 -9.31 11.68 4.63
N LYS A 13 -9.26 12.47 3.55
CA LYS A 13 -10.13 12.31 2.37
C LYS A 13 -9.53 11.39 1.30
N TYR A 14 -8.38 10.78 1.58
CA TYR A 14 -7.76 9.88 0.63
C TYR A 14 -8.62 8.64 0.42
N ARG A 15 -8.83 8.30 -0.86
CA ARG A 15 -9.41 7.02 -1.28
C ARG A 15 -8.33 6.21 -2.00
N PRO A 16 -8.30 4.88 -1.90
CA PRO A 16 -7.33 4.07 -2.62
C PRO A 16 -7.40 4.32 -4.14
N MET A 17 -6.27 4.74 -4.72
CA MET A 17 -6.16 5.13 -6.13
C MET A 17 -5.23 4.20 -6.89
N THR A 18 -5.54 3.96 -8.17
CA THR A 18 -4.62 3.32 -9.11
C THR A 18 -3.44 4.24 -9.43
N GLY A 19 -2.35 3.70 -9.98
CA GLY A 19 -1.20 4.52 -10.40
C GLY A 19 -1.58 5.64 -11.38
N SER A 20 -2.52 5.38 -12.29
CA SER A 20 -3.02 6.38 -13.24
C SER A 20 -3.88 7.46 -12.58
N GLU A 21 -4.72 7.09 -11.61
CA GLU A 21 -5.51 8.04 -10.83
C GLU A 21 -4.60 8.92 -9.95
N LEU A 22 -3.59 8.32 -9.32
CA LEU A 22 -2.57 9.01 -8.51
C LEU A 22 -1.77 10.01 -9.37
N ALA A 23 -1.36 9.59 -10.58
CA ALA A 23 -0.65 10.47 -11.51
C ALA A 23 -1.49 11.69 -11.92
N ARG A 24 -2.78 11.51 -12.20
CA ARG A 24 -3.69 12.63 -12.53
C ARG A 24 -3.92 13.53 -11.32
N PHE A 25 -4.11 12.95 -10.14
CA PHE A 25 -4.36 13.70 -8.91
C PHE A 25 -3.16 14.55 -8.48
N LEU A 26 -1.94 14.04 -8.68
CA LEU A 26 -0.69 14.76 -8.43
C LEU A 26 -0.23 15.60 -9.63
N GLU A 27 -1.04 15.69 -10.69
CA GLU A 27 -0.75 16.44 -11.92
C GLU A 27 0.60 16.05 -12.56
N ILE A 28 0.97 14.77 -12.48
CA ILE A 28 2.27 14.27 -12.95
C ILE A 28 2.25 14.13 -14.49
N PRO A 29 3.18 14.79 -15.20
CA PRO A 29 3.33 14.65 -16.65
C PRO A 29 3.61 13.22 -17.08
N SER A 30 3.25 12.88 -18.32
CA SER A 30 3.40 11.53 -18.87
C SER A 30 4.83 10.98 -18.79
N GLY A 31 5.85 11.84 -18.96
CA GLY A 31 7.27 11.47 -18.87
C GLY A 31 7.71 11.02 -17.47
N ASP A 32 7.04 11.50 -16.42
CA ASP A 32 7.38 11.20 -15.02
C ASP A 32 6.55 10.05 -14.42
N ARG A 33 5.63 9.46 -15.19
CA ARG A 33 4.78 8.36 -14.71
C ARG A 33 5.57 7.10 -14.36
N SER A 34 6.66 6.83 -15.08
CA SER A 34 7.58 5.72 -14.76
C SER A 34 8.25 5.95 -13.41
N LYS A 35 8.67 7.18 -13.13
CA LYS A 35 9.24 7.60 -11.85
C LYS A 35 8.24 7.49 -10.70
N LEU A 36 6.99 7.91 -10.92
CA LEU A 36 5.91 7.73 -9.95
C LEU A 36 5.72 6.25 -9.62
N ARG A 37 5.68 5.37 -10.64
CA ARG A 37 5.53 3.93 -10.44
C ARG A 37 6.69 3.37 -9.63
N ALA A 38 7.94 3.74 -9.94
CA ALA A 38 9.11 3.32 -9.17
C ALA A 38 9.03 3.75 -7.69
N VAL A 39 8.60 4.99 -7.43
CA VAL A 39 8.43 5.50 -6.05
C VAL A 39 7.35 4.72 -5.30
N VAL A 40 6.20 4.43 -5.92
CA VAL A 40 5.14 3.63 -5.27
C VAL A 40 5.63 2.21 -4.98
N MET A 41 6.35 1.58 -5.91
CA MET A 41 6.91 0.24 -5.69
C MET A 41 7.92 0.23 -4.53
N ALA A 42 8.78 1.25 -4.43
CA ALA A 42 9.70 1.38 -3.30
C ALA A 42 8.94 1.50 -1.96
N LEU A 43 7.87 2.30 -1.91
CA LEU A 43 7.04 2.45 -0.71
C LEU A 43 6.30 1.15 -0.32
N ILE A 44 5.97 0.30 -1.30
CA ILE A 44 5.40 -1.03 -1.05
C ILE A 44 6.47 -1.97 -0.49
N GLN A 45 7.66 -1.96 -1.08
CA GLN A 45 8.78 -2.79 -0.63
C GLN A 45 9.21 -2.47 0.82
N GLU A 46 9.13 -1.19 1.19
CA GLU A 46 9.37 -0.73 2.56
C GLU A 46 8.20 -1.01 3.51
N GLY A 47 7.05 -1.45 2.98
CA GLY A 47 5.86 -1.78 3.77
C GLY A 47 5.11 -0.58 4.32
N LEU A 48 5.26 0.61 3.71
CA LEU A 48 4.49 1.82 4.07
C LEU A 48 3.16 1.89 3.30
N VAL A 49 3.18 1.41 2.06
CA VAL A 49 2.03 1.35 1.15
C VAL A 49 1.72 -0.10 0.84
N VAL A 50 0.45 -0.42 0.66
CA VAL A 50 0.01 -1.74 0.22
C VAL A 50 -0.75 -1.62 -1.11
N GLU A 51 -0.59 -2.62 -1.96
CA GLU A 51 -1.39 -2.75 -3.17
C GLU A 51 -2.65 -3.57 -2.85
N GLY A 52 -3.78 -2.88 -2.77
CA GLY A 52 -5.10 -3.48 -2.62
C GLY A 52 -5.68 -4.00 -3.94
N ARG A 53 -6.99 -4.27 -3.92
CA ARG A 53 -7.71 -4.81 -5.09
C ARG A 53 -7.61 -3.88 -6.31
N LYS A 54 -7.49 -4.47 -7.50
CA LYS A 54 -7.44 -3.76 -8.79
C LYS A 54 -6.31 -2.72 -8.85
N SER A 55 -5.16 -3.04 -8.26
CA SER A 55 -3.97 -2.18 -8.21
C SER A 55 -4.23 -0.80 -7.61
N ARG A 56 -5.04 -0.75 -6.54
CA ARG A 56 -5.29 0.48 -5.78
C ARG A 56 -4.35 0.55 -4.61
N TYR A 57 -3.59 1.63 -4.52
CA TYR A 57 -2.60 1.83 -3.48
C TYR A 57 -3.21 2.52 -2.26
N GLU A 58 -2.77 2.14 -1.07
CA GLU A 58 -3.22 2.73 0.19
C GLU A 58 -2.14 2.62 1.27
N LEU A 59 -2.25 3.42 2.33
CA LEU A 59 -1.36 3.28 3.47
C LEU A 59 -1.64 1.97 4.21
N ARG A 60 -0.57 1.29 4.62
CA ARG A 60 -0.68 0.15 5.52
C ARG A 60 -1.42 0.56 6.80
N GLY A 61 -2.33 -0.29 7.26
CA GLY A 61 -3.17 -0.05 8.44
C GLY A 61 -4.54 0.55 8.11
N LYS A 62 -4.73 1.25 6.98
CA LYS A 62 -6.05 1.79 6.61
C LYS A 62 -7.02 0.77 6.02
N THR A 63 -6.55 -0.42 5.64
CA THR A 63 -7.40 -1.47 5.11
C THR A 63 -7.99 -2.30 6.26
N GLY A 64 -9.28 -2.10 6.56
CA GLY A 64 -9.99 -2.85 7.61
C GLY A 64 -10.12 -4.37 7.39
N ASN A 65 -9.49 -4.92 6.34
CA ASN A 65 -9.51 -6.36 6.05
C ASN A 65 -8.11 -6.94 5.79
N GLN A 66 -7.05 -6.28 6.27
CA GLN A 66 -5.68 -6.79 6.20
C GLN A 66 -5.18 -7.15 7.59
N LEU A 67 -4.86 -8.43 7.81
CA LEU A 67 -4.20 -8.89 9.02
C LEU A 67 -2.71 -9.08 8.74
N THR A 68 -1.87 -8.51 9.59
CA THR A 68 -0.43 -8.81 9.64
C THR A 68 -0.19 -9.75 10.82
N GLY A 69 0.75 -10.68 10.72
CA GLY A 69 0.98 -11.66 11.79
C GLY A 69 2.03 -12.70 11.45
N THR A 70 2.30 -13.61 12.39
CA THR A 70 3.24 -14.72 12.19
C THR A 70 2.48 -15.95 11.71
N LEU A 71 2.88 -16.49 10.55
CA LEU A 71 2.40 -17.78 10.05
C LEU A 71 3.36 -18.90 10.50
N ARG A 72 2.86 -19.87 11.26
CA ARG A 72 3.62 -21.06 11.65
C ARG A 72 3.12 -22.28 10.90
N PHE A 73 4.01 -22.89 10.11
CA PHE A 73 3.75 -24.13 9.40
C PHE A 73 3.94 -25.32 10.31
N HIS A 74 3.04 -26.29 10.19
CA HIS A 74 3.15 -27.59 10.83
C HIS A 74 3.52 -28.64 9.77
N PRO A 75 4.47 -29.57 10.05
CA PRO A 75 4.93 -30.55 9.06
C PRO A 75 3.83 -31.45 8.47
N LYS A 76 2.68 -31.59 9.14
CA LYS A 76 1.52 -32.35 8.65
C LYS A 76 0.64 -31.60 7.64
N GLY A 77 1.07 -30.43 7.15
CA GLY A 77 0.41 -29.69 6.07
C GLY A 77 -0.58 -28.62 6.50
N ASN A 78 -0.78 -28.40 7.80
CA ASN A 78 -1.59 -27.32 8.34
C ASN A 78 -0.72 -26.15 8.82
N ALA A 79 -1.30 -24.96 8.96
CA ALA A 79 -0.61 -23.78 9.48
C ALA A 79 -1.51 -22.97 10.41
N TRP A 80 -0.91 -22.32 11.41
CA TRP A 80 -1.59 -21.37 12.29
C TRP A 80 -1.11 -19.96 12.01
N PHE A 81 -2.06 -19.04 11.86
CA PHE A 81 -1.79 -17.62 11.71
C PHE A 81 -2.07 -16.91 13.03
N PHE A 82 -1.05 -16.21 13.53
CA PHE A 82 -1.11 -15.41 14.75
C PHE A 82 -1.13 -13.94 14.35
N PRO A 83 -2.31 -13.29 14.26
CA PRO A 83 -2.40 -11.88 13.91
C PRO A 83 -1.71 -11.04 14.98
N THR A 84 -0.81 -10.16 14.56
CA THR A 84 -0.39 -9.02 15.37
C THR A 84 -1.47 -7.97 15.25
N LEU A 85 -2.31 -7.85 16.28
CA LEU A 85 -3.22 -6.72 16.42
C LEU A 85 -2.37 -5.45 16.42
N THR A 86 -2.50 -4.67 15.36
CA THR A 86 -2.01 -3.30 15.35
C THR A 86 -3.21 -2.51 15.82
N ASP A 87 -3.23 -2.11 17.10
CA ASP A 87 -4.23 -1.17 17.59
C ASP A 87 -4.07 0.11 16.76
N ASP A 88 -5.11 0.46 15.99
CA ASP A 88 -5.23 1.72 15.27
C ASP A 88 -5.38 2.90 16.25
#